data_AF-A0AAP0F0N9-F1
#
_entry.id   AF-A0AAP0F0N9-F1
#
_cell.length_a   1.000
_cell.length_b   1.000
_cell.length_c   1.000
_cell.angle_alpha   90.00
_cell.angle_beta   90.00
_cell.angle_gamma   90.00
#
_symmetry.space_group_name_H-M   'P 1'
#
loop_
_entity.id
_entity.type
_entity.pdbx_description
1 polymer ?
#
loop_
_entity_poly.entity_id
_entity_poly.type
_entity_poly.pdbx_seq_one_letter_code
_entity_poly.pdbx_strand_id
1 'polypeptide(L)'
;MTKVFKRWMIPERYCWKSVPNPHKDHYWRQWKVYFRWDDAIHEDLISAAYDTHADTRYTALMHKLKKNRVQPDFVTDEAWRRYLSAWERGLSCQV
;
A
#
# COMPACT_ATOMS: atom_id res chain seq x y z
N MET A 1 -1.68 5.79 8.23
CA MET A 1 -1.25 4.94 7.10
C MET A 1 -2.23 3.81 6.79
N THR A 2 -2.42 2.81 7.66
CA THR A 2 -3.28 1.65 7.36
C THR A 2 -4.72 2.01 6.95
N LYS A 3 -5.32 3.06 7.54
CA LYS A 3 -6.65 3.54 7.13
C LYS A 3 -6.67 4.16 5.72
N VAL A 4 -5.59 4.84 5.32
CA VAL A 4 -5.46 5.48 4.00
C VAL A 4 -5.30 4.41 2.92
N PHE A 5 -4.46 3.40 3.16
CA PHE A 5 -4.32 2.27 2.25
C PHE A 5 -5.61 1.47 2.13
N LYS A 6 -6.30 1.17 3.23
CA LYS A 6 -7.57 0.44 3.18
C LYS A 6 -8.67 1.17 2.39
N ARG A 7 -8.72 2.50 2.46
CA ARG A 7 -9.74 3.30 1.74
C ARG A 7 -9.51 3.37 0.23
N TRP A 8 -8.26 3.32 -0.21
CA TRP A 8 -7.89 3.57 -1.60
C TRP A 8 -7.04 2.45 -2.18
N MET A 9 -7.09 1.25 -1.60
CA MET A 9 -6.20 0.16 -1.97
C MET A 9 -6.38 -0.18 -3.45
N ILE A 10 -5.31 -0.18 -4.24
CA ILE A 10 -5.40 -0.64 -5.62
C ILE A 10 -5.53 -2.16 -5.59
N PRO A 11 -6.69 -2.71 -5.97
CA PRO A 11 -6.98 -4.12 -5.77
C PRO A 11 -6.10 -5.02 -6.69
N GLU A 12 -5.50 -4.46 -7.73
CA GLU A 12 -4.79 -5.21 -8.76
C GLU A 12 -3.28 -5.33 -8.51
N ARG A 13 -2.77 -4.62 -7.52
CA ARG A 13 -1.34 -4.56 -7.21
C ARG A 13 -1.12 -5.25 -5.89
N TYR A 14 -0.26 -6.25 -5.89
CA TYR A 14 0.05 -7.01 -4.68
C TYR A 14 1.27 -6.46 -3.96
N CYS A 15 2.03 -5.51 -4.54
CA CYS A 15 3.19 -4.83 -3.95
C CYS A 15 3.23 -3.31 -4.16
N TRP A 16 3.77 -2.59 -3.18
CA TRP A 16 3.95 -1.13 -3.27
C TRP A 16 4.82 -0.72 -4.47
N LYS A 17 5.89 -1.46 -4.75
CA LYS A 17 6.73 -1.25 -5.95
C LYS A 17 5.96 -1.38 -7.28
N SER A 18 4.85 -2.13 -7.29
CA SER A 18 3.97 -2.29 -8.46
C SER A 18 2.83 -1.26 -8.54
N VAL A 19 2.67 -0.42 -7.50
CA VAL A 19 1.69 0.66 -7.47
C VAL A 19 2.15 1.76 -8.44
N PRO A 20 1.33 2.14 -9.44
CA PRO A 20 1.69 3.20 -10.37
C PRO A 20 1.88 4.55 -9.67
N ASN A 21 2.83 5.37 -10.14
CA ASN A 21 3.12 6.69 -9.56
C ASN A 21 1.88 7.58 -9.36
N PRO A 22 0.91 7.68 -10.29
CA PRO A 22 -0.30 8.50 -10.06
C PRO A 22 -1.08 8.13 -8.80
N HIS A 23 -1.04 6.85 -8.40
CA HIS A 23 -1.69 6.40 -7.18
C HIS A 23 -0.82 6.61 -5.96
N LYS A 24 0.51 6.44 -6.07
CA LYS A 24 1.44 6.83 -5.01
C LYS A 24 1.30 8.31 -4.69
N ASP A 25 1.20 9.17 -5.71
CA ASP A 25 0.94 10.60 -5.57
C ASP A 25 -0.39 10.88 -4.90
N HIS A 26 -1.44 10.12 -5.25
CA HIS A 26 -2.72 10.20 -4.56
C HIS A 26 -2.59 9.84 -3.07
N TYR A 27 -1.96 8.72 -2.74
CA TYR A 27 -1.74 8.32 -1.34
C TYR A 27 -0.91 9.35 -0.57
N TRP A 28 0.11 9.91 -1.21
CA TRP A 28 0.92 10.99 -0.67
C TRP A 28 0.05 12.21 -0.34
N ARG A 29 -0.71 12.73 -1.31
CA ARG A 29 -1.64 13.86 -1.11
C ARG A 29 -2.62 13.60 0.02
N GLN A 30 -3.21 12.40 0.07
CA GLN A 30 -4.13 12.03 1.15
C GLN A 30 -3.43 11.98 2.50
N TRP A 31 -2.21 11.47 2.56
CA TRP A 31 -1.42 11.44 3.80
C TRP A 31 -1.10 12.85 4.29
N LYS A 32 -0.72 13.77 3.39
CA LYS A 32 -0.44 15.18 3.71
C LYS A 32 -1.61 15.88 4.40
N VAL A 33 -2.87 15.53 4.09
CA VAL A 33 -4.05 16.11 4.75
C VAL A 33 -4.10 15.81 6.26
N TYR A 34 -3.55 14.68 6.68
CA TYR A 34 -3.61 14.23 8.09
C TYR A 34 -2.32 14.47 8.86
N PHE A 35 -1.27 15.03 8.23
CA PHE A 35 0.04 15.18 8.84
C PHE A 35 0.55 16.60 8.62
N ARG A 36 1.04 17.23 9.69
CA ARG A 36 1.76 18.50 9.63
C ARG A 36 3.21 18.20 9.99
N TRP A 37 4.15 18.79 9.26
CA TRP A 37 5.57 18.76 9.58
C TRP A 37 6.10 20.18 9.58
N ASP A 38 7.31 20.34 10.12
CA ASP A 38 8.00 21.62 10.17
C ASP A 38 8.39 22.06 8.75
N ASP A 39 8.09 23.31 8.40
CA ASP A 39 8.41 23.90 7.09
C ASP A 39 9.94 23.97 6.84
N ALA A 40 10.76 23.88 7.88
CA ALA A 40 12.21 23.76 7.77
C ALA A 40 12.66 22.38 7.24
N ILE A 41 11.79 21.37 7.23
CA ILE A 41 12.08 20.05 6.66
C ILE A 41 11.67 20.04 5.19
N HIS A 42 12.63 19.78 4.31
CA HIS A 42 12.37 19.72 2.88
C HIS A 42 11.37 18.61 2.52
N GLU A 43 10.40 18.94 1.64
CA GLU A 43 9.30 18.04 1.27
C GLU A 43 9.80 16.75 0.60
N ASP A 44 10.93 16.80 -0.10
CA ASP A 44 11.57 15.64 -0.74
C ASP A 44 11.98 14.58 0.31
N LEU A 45 12.58 15.00 1.43
CA LEU A 45 12.94 14.12 2.54
C LEU A 45 11.71 13.46 3.16
N ILE A 46 10.63 14.23 3.36
CA ILE A 46 9.37 13.68 3.88
C ILE A 46 8.76 12.69 2.88
N SER A 47 8.80 13.01 1.57
CA SER A 47 8.25 12.14 0.53
C SER A 47 9.00 10.81 0.42
N ALA A 48 10.34 10.83 0.56
CA ALA A 48 11.17 9.64 0.53
C ALA A 48 10.96 8.77 1.79
N ALA A 49 10.89 9.41 2.97
CA ALA A 49 10.56 8.72 4.21
C ALA A 49 9.14 8.12 4.16
N TYR A 50 8.20 8.85 3.57
CA TYR A 50 6.85 8.37 3.35
C TYR A 50 6.80 7.16 2.42
N ASP A 51 7.49 7.19 1.27
CA ASP A 51 7.49 6.07 0.32
C ASP A 51 8.06 4.80 0.96
N THR A 52 9.15 4.92 1.72
CA THR A 52 9.73 3.82 2.51
C THR A 52 8.76 3.28 3.55
N HIS A 53 8.09 4.18 4.28
CA HIS A 53 7.08 3.79 5.26
C HIS A 53 5.85 3.15 4.58
N ALA A 54 5.48 3.61 3.40
CA ALA A 54 4.37 3.07 2.62
C ALA A 54 4.67 1.65 2.16
N ASP A 55 5.86 1.39 1.63
CA ASP A 55 6.29 0.05 1.22
C ASP A 55 6.20 -0.94 2.39
N THR A 56 6.79 -0.57 3.53
CA THR A 56 6.78 -1.39 4.75
C THR A 56 5.36 -1.73 5.19
N ARG A 57 4.47 -0.72 5.23
CA ARG A 57 3.09 -0.89 5.68
C ARG A 57 2.25 -1.68 4.69
N TYR A 58 2.47 -1.49 3.39
CA TYR A 58 1.77 -2.20 2.33
C TYR A 58 2.17 -3.68 2.34
N THR A 59 3.46 -3.97 2.43
CA THR A 59 4.01 -5.33 2.51
C THR A 59 3.46 -6.06 3.75
N ALA A 60 3.46 -5.41 4.92
CA ALA A 60 2.87 -5.99 6.13
C ALA A 60 1.35 -6.29 5.99
N LEU A 61 0.60 -5.41 5.33
CA LEU A 61 -0.82 -5.64 5.02
C LEU A 61 -0.99 -6.88 4.14
N MET A 62 -0.24 -6.98 3.05
CA MET A 62 -0.34 -8.09 2.11
C MET A 62 0.08 -9.42 2.72
N HIS A 63 1.12 -9.43 3.56
CA HIS A 63 1.51 -10.62 4.33
C HIS A 63 0.41 -11.05 5.30
N LYS A 64 -0.24 -10.10 5.98
CA LYS A 64 -1.38 -10.40 6.87
C LYS A 64 -2.56 -11.00 6.08
N LEU A 65 -2.89 -10.45 4.92
CA LEU A 65 -3.94 -10.99 4.05
C LEU A 65 -3.57 -12.40 3.54
N LYS A 66 -2.32 -12.60 3.11
CA LYS A 66 -1.80 -13.91 2.67
C LYS A 66 -1.90 -14.96 3.77
N LYS A 67 -1.50 -14.60 5.00
CA LYS A 67 -1.54 -15.50 6.16
C LYS A 67 -2.96 -15.88 6.56
N ASN A 68 -3.86 -14.91 6.62
CA ASN A 68 -5.21 -15.12 7.14
C ASN A 68 -6.15 -15.74 6.10
N ARG A 69 -5.89 -15.55 4.79
CA ARG A 69 -6.75 -16.03 3.69
C ARG A 69 -8.20 -15.58 3.79
N VAL A 70 -8.47 -14.47 4.46
CA VAL A 70 -9.80 -13.84 4.55
C VAL A 70 -9.82 -12.60 3.67
N GLN A 71 -10.76 -12.56 2.73
CA GLN A 71 -11.02 -11.38 1.91
C GLN A 71 -11.59 -10.27 2.79
N PRO A 72 -10.96 -9.09 2.83
CA PRO A 72 -11.53 -7.95 3.52
C PRO A 72 -12.53 -7.21 2.63
N ASP A 73 -13.51 -6.54 3.24
CA ASP A 73 -14.59 -5.82 2.54
C ASP A 73 -14.11 -4.74 1.55
N PHE A 74 -12.91 -4.20 1.75
CA PHE A 74 -12.32 -3.19 0.86
C PHE A 74 -11.58 -3.78 -0.36
N VAL A 75 -11.58 -5.10 -0.52
CA VAL A 75 -10.99 -5.81 -1.67
C VAL A 75 -12.09 -6.40 -2.53
N THR A 76 -12.09 -6.08 -3.82
CA THR A 76 -13.02 -6.67 -4.79
C THR A 76 -12.72 -8.16 -5.02
N ASP A 77 -13.73 -8.94 -5.38
CA ASP A 77 -13.57 -10.39 -5.63
C ASP A 77 -12.55 -10.69 -6.74
N GLU A 78 -12.47 -9.84 -7.75
CA GLU A 78 -11.51 -9.98 -8.83
C GLU A 78 -10.07 -9.84 -8.32
N ALA A 79 -9.81 -8.81 -7.52
CA ALA A 79 -8.52 -8.58 -6.90
C ALA A 79 -8.13 -9.68 -5.93
N TRP A 80 -9.08 -10.12 -5.11
CA TRP A 80 -8.86 -11.20 -4.18
C TRP A 80 -8.42 -12.48 -4.90
N ARG A 81 -9.12 -12.83 -6.00
CA ARG A 81 -8.73 -13.96 -6.87
C ARG A 81 -7.33 -13.79 -7.45
N ARG A 82 -6.97 -12.58 -7.92
CA ARG A 82 -5.61 -12.31 -8.41
C ARG A 82 -4.55 -12.47 -7.32
N TYR A 83 -4.83 -12.03 -6.08
CA TYR A 83 -3.93 -12.22 -4.95
C TYR A 83 -3.74 -13.69 -4.59
N LEU A 84 -4.82 -14.45 -4.49
CA LEU A 84 -4.77 -15.90 -4.24
C LEU A 84 -3.93 -16.60 -5.32
N SER A 85 -4.20 -16.33 -6.59
CA SER A 85 -3.44 -16.91 -7.71
C SER A 85 -1.95 -16.56 -7.66
N ALA A 86 -1.62 -15.31 -7.35
CA ALA A 86 -0.22 -14.89 -7.20
C ALA A 86 0.46 -15.62 -6.04
N TRP A 87 -0.21 -15.75 -4.91
CA TRP A 87 0.33 -16.41 -3.72
C TRP A 87 0.49 -17.91 -3.89
N GLU A 88 -0.37 -18.59 -4.65
CA GLU A 88 -0.23 -20.00 -5.04
C GLU A 88 1.00 -20.22 -5.92
N ARG A 89 1.31 -19.25 -6.79
CA ARG A 89 2.54 -19.25 -7.62
C ARG A 89 3.81 -18.85 -6.84
N GLY A 90 3.71 -18.68 -5.52
CA GLY A 90 4.82 -18.26 -4.67
C GLY A 90 5.19 -16.78 -4.77
N LEU A 91 4.45 -15.97 -5.52
CA LEU A 91 4.71 -14.54 -5.66
C LEU A 91 4.24 -13.81 -4.39
N SER A 92 5.08 -12.97 -3.83
CA SER A 92 4.72 -12.05 -2.74
C SER A 92 5.68 -10.89 -2.70
N CYS A 93 5.29 -9.79 -2.05
CA CYS A 93 6.25 -8.71 -1.79
C CYS A 93 7.32 -9.21 -0.85
N GLN A 94 8.53 -9.09 -1.34
CA GLN A 94 9.74 -9.19 -0.54
C GLN A 94 9.96 -7.82 0.10
N VAL A 95 10.34 -7.84 1.38
CA VAL A 95 10.81 -6.67 2.11
C VAL A 95 12.18 -6.30 1.56
#